data_AF-X1I508-F1
#
_entry.id   AF-X1I508-F1
#
_cell.length_a   1.000
_cell.length_b   1.000
_cell.length_c   1.000
_cell.angle_alpha   90.00
_cell.angle_beta   90.00
_cell.angle_gamma   90.00
#
_symmetry.space_group_name_H-M   'P 1'
#
loop_
_entity.id
_entity.type
_entity.pdbx_description
1 polymer ?
#
loop_
_entity_poly.entity_id
_entity_poly.type
_entity_poly.pdbx_seq_one_letter_code
_entity_poly.pdbx_strand_id
1 'polypeptide(L)'
;RVNTNSTLFHGSDVEDLHSLFSTLTGMGVEGLMVSPGYAYEDVSDRELFLQRQESIAVFRKALDASKGFPFYNNPLYLDFLRGERQYDCAAWTTPTYTTLGWRKPCYILADKHTDDINELFDPQLWENYGPGKDRRCVNCMMHSSFEGASILHAFSHPVDLLSVVRKERRR
;
A
#
# COMPACT_ATOMS: atom_id res chain seq x y z
N ARG A 1 -12.22 3.15 -18.30
CA ARG A 1 -11.49 2.69 -17.12
C ARG A 1 -12.14 3.14 -15.82
N VAL A 2 -12.90 2.23 -15.21
CA VAL A 2 -13.35 2.35 -13.80
C VAL A 2 -12.52 1.39 -12.96
N ASN A 3 -11.90 1.90 -11.89
CA ASN A 3 -11.17 1.09 -10.91
C ASN A 3 -11.77 1.32 -9.51
N THR A 4 -11.70 0.32 -8.66
CA THR A 4 -12.09 0.44 -7.24
C THR A 4 -10.87 0.47 -6.33
N ASN A 5 -11.04 0.99 -5.12
CA ASN A 5 -10.05 0.92 -4.05
C ASN A 5 -10.70 0.29 -2.81
N SER A 6 -10.15 -0.83 -2.36
CA SER A 6 -10.64 -1.59 -1.21
C SER A 6 -9.57 -1.63 -0.11
N THR A 7 -9.95 -1.16 1.08
CA THR A 7 -9.09 -1.27 2.27
C THR A 7 -9.51 -2.48 3.09
N LEU A 8 -8.56 -3.36 3.42
CA LEU A 8 -8.82 -4.58 4.19
C LEU A 8 -8.46 -4.33 5.67
N PHE A 9 -9.42 -4.56 6.55
CA PHE A 9 -9.30 -4.40 8.01
C PHE A 9 -9.22 -5.75 8.73
N HIS A 10 -8.96 -5.72 10.04
CA HIS A 10 -9.05 -6.91 10.87
C HIS A 10 -10.44 -7.55 10.76
N GLY A 11 -10.50 -8.88 10.67
CA GLY A 11 -11.75 -9.61 10.48
C GLY A 11 -12.32 -9.61 9.05
N SER A 12 -11.63 -9.05 8.05
CA SER A 12 -12.06 -9.16 6.65
C SER A 12 -12.11 -10.62 6.20
N ASP A 13 -13.30 -11.11 5.82
CA ASP A 13 -13.48 -12.45 5.28
C ASP A 13 -13.03 -12.51 3.81
N VAL A 14 -12.24 -13.54 3.47
CA VAL A 14 -11.64 -13.66 2.13
C VAL A 14 -12.67 -14.09 1.08
N GLU A 15 -13.64 -14.92 1.44
CA GLU A 15 -14.66 -15.38 0.49
C GLU A 15 -15.65 -14.25 0.18
N ASP A 16 -15.97 -13.41 1.17
CA ASP A 16 -16.74 -12.19 0.96
C ASP A 16 -15.99 -11.21 0.04
N LEU A 17 -14.68 -11.04 0.24
CA LEU A 17 -13.84 -10.22 -0.66
C LEU A 17 -13.84 -10.77 -2.09
N HIS A 18 -13.69 -12.08 -2.27
CA HIS A 18 -13.75 -12.71 -3.59
C HIS A 18 -15.13 -12.56 -4.23
N SER A 19 -16.21 -12.62 -3.45
CA SER A 19 -17.58 -12.39 -3.92
C SER A 19 -17.79 -10.93 -4.36
N LEU A 20 -17.28 -9.98 -3.58
CA LEU A 20 -17.24 -8.57 -3.94
C LEU A 20 -16.47 -8.33 -5.24
N PHE A 21 -15.26 -8.88 -5.36
CA PHE A 21 -14.42 -8.72 -6.56
C PHE A 21 -15.06 -9.33 -7.80
N SER A 22 -15.71 -10.49 -7.66
CA SER A 22 -16.46 -11.13 -8.75
C SER A 22 -17.66 -10.28 -9.18
N THR A 23 -18.38 -9.70 -8.21
CA THR A 23 -19.51 -8.81 -8.50
C THR A 23 -19.06 -7.56 -9.24
N LEU A 24 -18.02 -6.90 -8.74
CA LEU A 24 -17.48 -5.67 -9.34
C LEU A 24 -16.97 -5.91 -10.77
N THR A 25 -16.22 -6.98 -10.98
CA THR A 25 -15.72 -7.32 -12.33
C THR A 25 -16.86 -7.73 -13.26
N GLY A 26 -17.88 -8.45 -12.77
CA GLY A 26 -19.11 -8.75 -13.51
C GLY A 26 -19.91 -7.51 -13.92
N MET A 27 -19.81 -6.41 -13.17
CA MET A 27 -20.39 -5.11 -13.49
C MET A 27 -19.54 -4.27 -14.46
N GLY A 28 -18.38 -4.77 -14.90
CA GLY A 28 -17.49 -4.08 -15.83
C GLY A 28 -16.42 -3.20 -15.17
N VAL A 29 -16.14 -3.36 -13.87
CA VAL A 29 -14.95 -2.75 -13.25
C VAL A 29 -13.68 -3.36 -13.85
N GLU A 30 -12.80 -2.50 -14.37
CA GLU A 30 -11.60 -2.89 -15.13
C GLU A 30 -10.35 -3.05 -14.24
N GLY A 31 -10.43 -2.70 -12.96
CA GLY A 31 -9.31 -2.83 -12.05
C GLY A 31 -9.68 -2.74 -10.58
N LEU A 32 -9.06 -3.60 -9.77
CA LEU A 32 -9.26 -3.65 -8.32
C LEU A 32 -7.98 -3.22 -7.61
N MET A 33 -8.01 -2.14 -6.84
CA MET A 33 -6.90 -1.79 -5.93
C MET A 33 -7.21 -2.30 -4.53
N VAL A 34 -6.19 -2.84 -3.86
CA VAL A 34 -6.28 -3.32 -2.49
C VAL A 34 -5.13 -2.78 -1.65
N SER A 35 -5.41 -2.49 -0.37
CA SER A 35 -4.39 -2.11 0.62
C SER A 35 -4.83 -2.52 2.03
N PRO A 36 -3.92 -2.91 2.94
CA PRO A 36 -4.27 -3.06 4.33
C PRO A 36 -4.65 -1.72 4.96
N GLY A 37 -5.66 -1.73 5.82
CA GLY A 37 -5.89 -0.66 6.77
C GLY A 37 -4.70 -0.54 7.73
N TYR A 38 -4.42 0.67 8.18
CA TYR A 38 -3.31 0.94 9.08
C TYR A 38 -3.78 1.78 10.28
N ALA A 39 -3.47 1.29 11.49
CA ALA A 39 -3.69 2.03 12.72
C ALA A 39 -2.64 3.12 12.86
N TYR A 40 -3.07 4.36 13.06
CA TYR A 40 -2.22 5.44 13.56
C TYR A 40 -2.63 5.82 14.98
N GLU A 41 -1.77 6.53 15.71
CA GLU A 41 -1.88 6.72 17.16
C GLU A 41 -3.21 7.33 17.61
N ASP A 42 -3.85 8.14 16.77
CA ASP A 42 -5.11 8.84 17.04
C ASP A 42 -6.38 8.00 16.83
N VAL A 43 -6.26 6.76 16.35
CA VAL A 43 -7.44 5.88 16.21
C VAL A 43 -7.71 5.17 17.54
N SER A 44 -8.90 5.43 18.11
CA SER A 44 -9.37 4.84 19.36
C SER A 44 -9.51 3.31 19.29
N ASP A 45 -9.85 2.77 18.11
CA ASP A 45 -10.19 1.36 17.91
C ASP A 45 -9.06 0.59 17.22
N ARG A 46 -7.90 0.48 17.91
CA ARG A 46 -6.71 -0.21 17.37
C ARG A 46 -6.96 -1.69 17.04
N GLU A 47 -7.97 -2.31 17.64
CA GLU A 47 -8.38 -3.70 17.39
C GLU A 47 -8.95 -3.92 15.97
N LEU A 48 -9.33 -2.86 15.27
CA LEU A 48 -9.83 -2.94 13.89
C LEU A 48 -8.72 -3.14 12.85
N PHE A 49 -7.44 -3.02 13.22
CA PHE A 49 -6.35 -3.01 12.26
C PHE A 49 -5.52 -4.28 12.32
N LEU A 50 -5.12 -4.74 11.13
CA LEU A 50 -4.29 -5.93 10.99
C LEU A 50 -2.88 -5.64 11.49
N GLN A 51 -2.35 -6.54 12.31
CA GLN A 51 -0.90 -6.61 12.50
C GLN A 51 -0.22 -6.99 11.18
N ARG A 52 1.08 -6.73 11.06
CA ARG A 52 1.82 -7.00 9.81
C ARG A 52 1.68 -8.45 9.35
N GLN A 53 1.84 -9.41 10.26
CA GLN A 53 1.77 -10.84 9.93
C GLN A 53 0.35 -11.29 9.58
N GLU A 54 -0.65 -10.73 10.25
CA GLU A 54 -2.07 -10.96 9.92
C GLU A 54 -2.40 -10.41 8.53
N SER A 55 -1.91 -9.21 8.21
CA SER A 55 -2.03 -8.62 6.87
C SER A 55 -1.47 -9.56 5.82
N ILE A 56 -0.23 -10.05 6.01
CA ILE A 56 0.40 -10.99 5.08
C ILE A 56 -0.44 -12.26 4.92
N ALA A 57 -0.98 -12.82 6.00
CA ALA A 57 -1.81 -14.02 5.96
C ALA A 57 -3.11 -13.80 5.17
N VAL A 58 -3.78 -12.66 5.37
CA VAL A 58 -5.00 -12.28 4.64
C VAL A 58 -4.69 -12.05 3.17
N PHE A 59 -3.67 -11.27 2.84
CA PHE A 59 -3.32 -10.94 1.46
C PHE A 59 -2.81 -12.13 0.66
N ARG A 60 -2.16 -13.13 1.28
CA ARG A 60 -1.84 -14.40 0.60
C ARG A 60 -3.09 -15.13 0.09
N LYS A 61 -4.18 -15.08 0.84
CA LYS A 61 -5.45 -15.72 0.45
C LYS A 61 -6.26 -14.82 -0.50
N ALA A 62 -6.34 -13.53 -0.20
CA ALA A 62 -7.09 -12.56 -1.01
C ALA A 62 -6.52 -12.42 -2.43
N LEU A 63 -5.20 -12.53 -2.58
CA LEU A 63 -4.48 -12.43 -3.86
C LEU A 63 -4.23 -13.80 -4.52
N ASP A 64 -5.07 -14.80 -4.27
CA ASP A 64 -4.98 -16.11 -4.92
C ASP A 64 -5.06 -15.96 -6.45
N ALA A 65 -3.99 -16.37 -7.12
CA ALA A 65 -3.87 -16.30 -8.57
C ALA A 65 -4.91 -17.15 -9.30
N SER A 66 -5.44 -18.21 -8.67
CA SER A 66 -6.46 -19.08 -9.26
C SER A 66 -7.78 -18.35 -9.52
N LYS A 67 -8.05 -17.26 -8.78
CA LYS A 67 -9.26 -16.45 -8.91
C LYS A 67 -9.22 -15.49 -10.11
N GLY A 68 -8.03 -15.19 -10.64
CA GLY A 68 -7.88 -14.43 -11.89
C GLY A 68 -8.37 -12.98 -11.86
N PHE A 69 -8.48 -12.35 -10.67
CA PHE A 69 -8.97 -10.98 -10.56
C PHE A 69 -8.01 -9.93 -11.17
N PRO A 70 -8.54 -8.88 -11.82
CA PRO A 70 -7.73 -7.83 -12.46
C PRO A 70 -7.27 -6.80 -11.41
N PHE A 71 -6.36 -7.18 -10.52
CA PHE A 71 -5.80 -6.20 -9.58
C PHE A 71 -5.08 -5.10 -10.34
N TYR A 72 -5.32 -3.83 -10.01
CA TYR A 72 -4.69 -2.68 -10.67
C TYR A 72 -3.37 -2.27 -10.01
N ASN A 73 -3.14 -2.64 -8.75
CA ASN A 73 -1.87 -2.44 -8.09
C ASN A 73 -0.71 -3.00 -8.91
N ASN A 74 0.47 -2.38 -8.76
CA ASN A 74 1.65 -2.92 -9.41
C ASN A 74 2.00 -4.32 -8.82
N PRO A 75 2.53 -5.25 -9.62
CA PRO A 75 2.78 -6.62 -9.16
C PRO A 75 3.76 -6.75 -8.00
N LEU A 76 4.76 -5.88 -7.91
CA LEU A 76 5.77 -5.92 -6.85
C LEU A 76 5.19 -5.48 -5.50
N TYR A 77 4.26 -4.54 -5.50
CA TYR A 77 3.49 -4.21 -4.31
C TYR A 77 2.61 -5.39 -3.86
N LEU A 78 1.99 -6.12 -4.80
CA LEU A 78 1.23 -7.33 -4.47
C LEU A 78 2.13 -8.43 -3.87
N ASP A 79 3.35 -8.63 -4.39
CA ASP A 79 4.34 -9.54 -3.80
C ASP A 79 4.71 -9.10 -2.36
N PHE A 80 4.88 -7.79 -2.14
CA PHE A 80 5.12 -7.23 -0.80
C PHE A 80 3.94 -7.48 0.15
N LEU A 81 2.70 -7.33 -0.31
CA LEU A 81 1.50 -7.65 0.49
C LEU A 81 1.44 -9.14 0.87
N ARG A 82 1.94 -10.05 0.02
CA ARG A 82 2.09 -11.48 0.34
C ARG A 82 3.29 -11.81 1.22
N GLY A 83 4.07 -10.80 1.61
CA GLY A 83 5.30 -10.96 2.38
C GLY A 83 6.44 -11.64 1.60
N GLU A 84 6.37 -11.66 0.27
CA GLU A 84 7.39 -12.22 -0.61
C GLU A 84 8.55 -11.24 -0.82
N ARG A 85 8.32 -9.96 -0.52
CA ARG A 85 9.29 -8.87 -0.66
C ARG A 85 9.26 -7.96 0.56
N GLN A 86 10.35 -7.24 0.77
CA GLN A 86 10.49 -6.20 1.78
C GLN A 86 11.03 -4.94 1.12
N TYR A 87 10.54 -3.78 1.57
CA TYR A 87 10.91 -2.48 1.06
C TYR A 87 11.05 -1.51 2.23
N ASP A 88 11.97 -0.55 2.09
CA ASP A 88 12.00 0.60 2.96
C ASP A 88 10.81 1.52 2.70
N CYS A 89 10.41 2.27 3.73
CA CYS A 89 9.35 3.26 3.61
C CYS A 89 9.77 4.36 2.62
N ALA A 90 8.97 4.55 1.57
CA ALA A 90 9.13 5.64 0.62
C ALA A 90 7.89 6.54 0.62
N ALA A 91 7.35 6.90 1.79
CA ALA A 91 6.11 7.68 1.86
C ALA A 91 6.24 9.10 1.28
N TRP A 92 7.46 9.61 1.09
CA TRP A 92 7.74 10.82 0.30
C TRP A 92 7.37 10.72 -1.18
N THR A 93 7.12 9.51 -1.71
CA THR A 93 6.61 9.33 -3.08
C THR A 93 5.16 9.79 -3.25
N THR A 94 4.42 9.94 -2.14
CA THR A 94 3.02 10.40 -2.12
C THR A 94 2.85 11.56 -1.13
N PRO A 95 3.40 12.75 -1.43
CA PRO A 95 3.22 13.93 -0.59
C PRO A 95 1.74 14.36 -0.60
N THR A 96 1.21 14.77 0.56
CA THR A 96 -0.18 15.24 0.68
C THR A 96 -0.23 16.70 1.09
N TYR A 97 -0.91 17.52 0.30
CA TYR A 97 -1.21 18.91 0.62
C TYR A 97 -2.64 19.06 1.15
N THR A 98 -2.83 19.86 2.19
CA THR A 98 -4.13 20.21 2.77
C THR A 98 -4.26 21.73 2.84
N THR A 99 -5.39 22.23 3.35
CA THR A 99 -5.56 23.67 3.61
C THR A 99 -4.57 24.24 4.65
N LEU A 100 -3.85 23.37 5.37
CA LEU A 100 -2.84 23.75 6.36
C LEU A 100 -1.40 23.60 5.84
N GLY A 101 -1.20 23.18 4.58
CA GLY A 101 0.12 22.95 3.98
C GLY A 101 0.41 21.47 3.67
N TRP A 102 1.67 21.13 3.42
CA TRP A 102 2.14 19.76 3.21
C TRP A 102 2.18 18.97 4.52
N ARG A 103 1.52 17.80 4.60
CA ARG A 103 1.57 16.91 5.78
C ARG A 103 2.97 16.30 5.93
N LYS A 104 3.57 16.44 7.11
CA LYS A 104 4.90 15.91 7.46
C LYS A 104 4.80 15.07 8.75
N PRO A 105 5.40 13.86 8.83
CA PRO A 105 6.29 13.24 7.84
C PRO A 105 5.56 12.61 6.65
N CYS A 106 4.32 12.15 6.81
CA CYS A 106 3.57 11.51 5.76
C CYS A 106 2.07 11.77 5.88
N TYR A 107 1.31 11.35 4.86
CA TYR A 107 -0.14 11.46 4.79
C TYR A 107 -0.88 10.99 6.06
N ILE A 108 -0.34 9.97 6.74
CA ILE A 108 -1.01 9.32 7.87
C ILE A 108 -0.60 9.89 9.22
N LEU A 109 0.70 9.94 9.51
CA LEU A 109 1.18 10.41 10.81
C LEU A 109 0.96 11.92 10.95
N ALA A 110 1.33 12.68 9.92
CA ALA A 110 1.05 14.10 9.81
C ALA A 110 1.29 14.95 11.09
N ASP A 111 2.35 14.62 11.82
CA ASP A 111 2.79 15.28 13.06
C ASP A 111 2.84 16.81 12.94
N LYS A 112 3.09 17.36 11.74
CA LYS A 112 3.00 18.80 11.43
C LYS A 112 2.60 19.06 9.98
N HIS A 113 2.37 20.34 9.67
CA HIS A 113 2.31 20.82 8.29
C HIS A 113 3.50 21.76 8.00
N THR A 114 3.95 21.80 6.73
CA THR A 114 4.98 22.73 6.26
C THR A 114 4.57 23.34 4.91
N ASP A 115 5.02 24.55 4.64
CA ASP A 115 4.84 25.20 3.34
C ASP A 115 5.93 24.82 2.33
N ASP A 116 7.04 24.22 2.79
CA ASP A 116 8.15 23.79 1.94
C ASP A 116 8.10 22.28 1.68
N ILE A 117 7.74 21.88 0.45
CA ILE A 117 7.71 20.47 0.04
C ILE A 117 9.09 19.80 0.12
N ASN A 118 10.19 20.56 0.00
CA ASN A 118 11.54 20.00 0.03
C ASN A 118 11.87 19.36 1.37
N GLU A 119 11.23 19.82 2.45
CA GLU A 119 11.32 19.20 3.77
C GLU A 119 10.84 17.74 3.81
N LEU A 120 10.00 17.31 2.86
CA LEU A 120 9.54 15.92 2.73
C LEU A 120 10.50 15.06 1.90
N PHE A 121 11.35 15.67 1.07
CA PHE A 121 12.32 14.97 0.24
C PHE A 121 13.70 14.83 0.89
N ASP A 122 13.91 15.47 2.04
CA ASP A 122 15.14 15.33 2.82
C ASP A 122 15.34 13.86 3.28
N PRO A 123 16.41 13.17 2.85
CA PRO A 123 16.70 11.81 3.26
C PRO A 123 16.84 11.65 4.79
N GLN A 124 17.35 12.67 5.49
CA GLN A 124 17.54 12.62 6.95
C GLN A 124 16.22 12.52 7.70
N LEU A 125 15.13 13.05 7.13
CA LEU A 125 13.79 12.87 7.69
C LEU A 125 13.45 11.38 7.77
N TRP A 126 13.69 10.64 6.68
CA TRP A 126 13.28 9.24 6.51
C TRP A 126 14.20 8.22 7.19
N GLU A 127 15.31 8.67 7.78
CA GLU A 127 16.08 7.85 8.72
C GLU A 127 15.26 7.52 9.98
N ASN A 128 14.29 8.36 10.32
CA ASN A 128 13.48 8.22 11.53
C ASN A 128 12.13 7.50 11.31
N TYR A 129 11.70 7.30 10.05
CA TYR A 129 10.36 6.79 9.74
C TYR A 129 10.37 5.53 8.88
N GLY A 130 9.38 4.66 9.14
CA GLY A 130 9.21 3.40 8.44
C GLY A 130 9.28 2.19 9.38
N PRO A 131 8.87 0.99 8.91
CA PRO A 131 8.96 -0.22 9.70
C PRO A 131 10.39 -0.45 10.22
N GLY A 132 10.53 -0.70 11.53
CA GLY A 132 11.83 -0.86 12.19
C GLY A 132 12.51 0.43 12.65
N LYS A 133 12.00 1.61 12.28
CA LYS A 133 12.53 2.93 12.66
C LYS A 133 11.62 3.67 13.64
N ASP A 134 10.34 3.78 13.31
CA ASP A 134 9.30 4.37 14.17
C ASP A 134 8.35 3.28 14.65
N ARG A 135 8.08 3.23 15.96
CA ARG A 135 7.14 2.27 16.56
C ARG A 135 5.75 2.32 15.92
N ARG A 136 5.33 3.50 15.47
CA ARG A 136 4.03 3.74 14.83
C ARG A 136 3.97 2.98 13.51
N CYS A 137 5.07 2.98 12.76
CA CYS A 137 5.19 2.36 11.44
C CYS A 137 5.33 0.83 11.44
N VAL A 138 5.36 0.16 12.59
CA VAL A 138 5.67 -1.28 12.71
C VAL A 138 4.79 -2.16 11.81
N ASN A 139 3.50 -1.82 11.70
CA ASN A 139 2.52 -2.56 10.91
C ASN A 139 2.26 -1.96 9.53
N CYS A 140 3.02 -0.92 9.12
CA CYS A 140 2.71 -0.21 7.89
C CYS A 140 2.99 -1.07 6.65
N MET A 141 1.96 -1.26 5.84
CA MET A 141 2.01 -1.90 4.52
C MET A 141 1.19 -1.11 3.49
N MET A 142 0.94 0.17 3.77
CA MET A 142 0.05 1.02 2.99
C MET A 142 0.52 1.25 1.56
N HIS A 143 -0.46 1.30 0.67
CA HIS A 143 -0.29 1.51 -0.75
C HIS A 143 0.48 2.80 -1.07
N SER A 144 0.12 3.92 -0.42
CA SER A 144 0.73 5.24 -0.62
C SER A 144 2.24 5.31 -0.33
N SER A 145 2.80 4.34 0.39
CA SER A 145 4.22 4.32 0.73
C SER A 145 4.97 3.23 -0.01
N PHE A 146 4.39 2.03 -0.07
CA PHE A 146 5.09 0.85 -0.56
C PHE A 146 4.85 0.57 -2.03
N GLU A 147 3.81 1.12 -2.65
CA GLU A 147 3.69 1.06 -4.10
C GLU A 147 4.80 1.88 -4.77
N GLY A 148 5.02 3.11 -4.31
CA GLY A 148 6.15 3.94 -4.73
C GLY A 148 7.51 3.29 -4.42
N ALA A 149 7.70 2.74 -3.21
CA ALA A 149 8.93 2.04 -2.85
C ALA A 149 9.24 0.86 -3.79
N SER A 150 8.23 0.08 -4.15
CA SER A 150 8.40 -1.05 -5.07
C SER A 150 8.74 -0.63 -6.50
N ILE A 151 8.25 0.52 -6.97
CA ILE A 151 8.59 1.09 -8.28
C ILE A 151 10.03 1.63 -8.28
N LEU A 152 10.43 2.35 -7.22
CA LEU A 152 11.81 2.82 -7.06
C LEU A 152 12.79 1.65 -7.06
N HIS A 153 12.46 0.58 -6.34
CA HIS A 153 13.23 -0.65 -6.37
C HIS A 153 13.34 -1.21 -7.79
N ALA A 154 12.24 -1.27 -8.55
CA ALA A 154 12.24 -1.77 -9.92
C ALA A 154 13.19 -0.98 -10.84
N PHE A 155 13.28 0.34 -10.70
CA PHE A 155 14.20 1.15 -11.50
C PHE A 155 15.68 0.79 -11.30
N SER A 156 16.05 0.32 -10.11
CA SER A 156 17.40 -0.17 -9.82
C SER A 156 17.60 -1.65 -10.15
N HIS A 157 16.54 -2.39 -10.51
CA HIS A 157 16.56 -3.84 -10.72
C HIS A 157 15.92 -4.22 -12.07
N PRO A 158 16.72 -4.34 -13.15
CA PRO A 158 16.22 -4.55 -14.52
C PRO A 158 15.26 -5.75 -14.70
N VAL A 159 15.50 -6.84 -13.96
CA VAL A 159 14.64 -8.04 -13.99
C VAL A 159 13.25 -7.74 -13.42
N ASP A 160 13.20 -7.02 -12.30
CA ASP A 160 11.94 -6.63 -11.67
C ASP A 160 11.20 -5.60 -12.54
N LEU A 161 11.91 -4.65 -13.16
CA LEU A 161 11.32 -3.71 -14.11
C LEU A 161 10.66 -4.42 -15.30
N LEU A 162 11.35 -5.41 -15.89
CA LEU A 162 10.79 -6.23 -16.96
C LEU A 162 9.54 -6.99 -16.50
N SER A 163 9.50 -7.44 -15.24
CA SER A 163 8.33 -8.15 -14.69
C SER A 163 7.10 -7.24 -14.59
N VAL A 164 7.28 -5.99 -14.16
CA VAL A 164 6.23 -4.97 -14.07
C VAL A 164 5.68 -4.68 -15.48
N VAL A 165 6.57 -4.38 -16.44
CA VAL A 165 6.19 -4.05 -17.82
C VAL A 165 5.45 -5.21 -18.52
N ARG A 166 5.93 -6.46 -18.32
CA ARG A 166 5.30 -7.64 -18.92
C ARG A 166 3.92 -7.94 -18.36
N LYS A 167 3.70 -7.74 -17.06
CA LYS A 167 2.40 -7.96 -16.43
C LYS A 167 1.40 -6.84 -16.74
N GLU A 168 1.86 -5.58 -16.86
CA GLU A 168 1.02 -4.46 -17.34
C GLU A 168 0.53 -4.68 -18.76
N ARG A 169 1.36 -5.20 -19.68
CA ARG A 169 0.96 -5.50 -21.07
C ARG A 169 -0.03 -6.66 -21.23
N ARG A 170 -0.24 -7.47 -20.18
CA ARG A 170 -1.18 -8.60 -20.17
C ARG A 170 -2.53 -8.24 -19.55
N ARG A 171 -2.68 -7.02 -19.02
CA ARG A 171 -3.92 -6.47 -18.44
C ARG A 171 -4.71 -5.68 -19.47
#